data_AF-A0A7J4JGA8-F1
#
_entry.id   AF-A0A7J4JGA8-F1
#
_cell.length_a   1.000
_cell.length_b   1.000
_cell.length_c   1.000
_cell.angle_alpha   90.00
_cell.angle_beta   90.00
_cell.angle_gamma   90.00
#
_symmetry.space_group_name_H-M   'P 1'
#
loop_
_entity.id
_entity.type
_entity.pdbx_description
1 polymer ?
#
loop_
_entity_poly.entity_id
_entity_poly.type
_entity_poly.pdbx_seq_one_letter_code
_entity_poly.pdbx_strand_id
1 'polypeptide(L)'
;EFEKMHLKFMQKMYDKHNGKMCMSEYVKELGATLDDKSSFLYWCSRNSIPVFVPGFVDGAMGDHFYFFNQGKREKLVIDQAADVTKFYDQILQPDKVGGVILGGGIAKHHLIGAAILRDGLDYAVYVSTGTQYDGSLSGALPKEAVSWNKLKDQRNAVAIEAEATLVFPLLAWAWVNL
;
A
#
# COMPACT_ATOMS: atom_id res chain seq x y z
N GLU A 1 9.89 -16.50 -16.40
CA GLU A 1 8.54 -17.09 -16.20
C GLU A 1 7.51 -16.05 -15.79
N PHE A 2 7.81 -15.22 -14.78
CA PHE A 2 6.96 -14.10 -14.35
C PHE A 2 6.48 -13.19 -15.50
N GLU A 3 7.38 -12.73 -16.37
CA GLU A 3 7.03 -11.88 -17.52
C GLU A 3 5.96 -12.50 -18.43
N LYS A 4 6.15 -13.75 -18.86
CA LYS A 4 5.21 -14.46 -19.74
C LYS A 4 3.82 -14.60 -19.09
N MET A 5 3.78 -14.86 -17.78
CA MET A 5 2.53 -14.92 -17.01
C MET A 5 1.89 -13.53 -16.94
N HIS A 6 2.66 -12.51 -16.57
CA HIS A 6 2.16 -11.16 -16.37
C HIS A 6 1.64 -10.54 -17.67
N LEU A 7 2.33 -10.71 -18.80
CA LEU A 7 1.87 -10.21 -20.11
C LEU A 7 0.55 -10.85 -20.55
N LYS A 8 0.36 -12.16 -20.31
CA LYS A 8 -0.94 -12.84 -20.56
C LYS A 8 -2.04 -12.27 -19.68
N PHE A 9 -1.74 -12.03 -18.41
CA PHE A 9 -2.67 -11.40 -17.48
C PHE A 9 -3.04 -9.97 -17.91
N MET A 10 -2.05 -9.17 -18.32
CA MET A 10 -2.26 -7.80 -18.82
C MET A 10 -3.17 -7.76 -20.04
N GLN A 11 -3.01 -8.70 -20.98
CA GLN A 11 -3.91 -8.79 -22.14
C GLN A 11 -5.35 -9.05 -21.70
N LYS A 12 -5.56 -9.98 -20.77
CA LYS A 12 -6.89 -10.26 -20.21
C LYS A 12 -7.48 -9.02 -19.52
N MET A 13 -6.69 -8.25 -18.78
CA MET A 13 -7.15 -7.02 -18.11
C MET A 13 -7.49 -5.92 -19.12
N TYR A 14 -6.66 -5.76 -20.15
CA TYR A 14 -6.91 -4.83 -21.25
C TYR A 14 -8.27 -5.11 -21.91
N ASP A 15 -8.53 -6.37 -22.26
CA ASP A 15 -9.77 -6.80 -22.91
C ASP A 15 -10.99 -6.63 -21.97
N LYS A 16 -10.85 -6.97 -20.68
CA LYS A 16 -11.92 -6.90 -19.69
C LYS A 16 -12.33 -5.47 -19.32
N HIS A 17 -11.37 -4.56 -19.22
CA HIS A 17 -11.57 -3.20 -18.69
C HIS A 17 -11.51 -2.12 -19.78
N ASN A 18 -11.55 -2.51 -21.05
CA ASN A 18 -11.43 -1.61 -22.19
C ASN A 18 -10.22 -0.67 -22.06
N GLY A 19 -9.09 -1.24 -21.62
CA GLY A 19 -7.83 -0.54 -21.46
C GLY A 19 -7.71 0.42 -20.27
N LYS A 20 -8.68 0.56 -19.36
CA LYS A 20 -8.53 1.48 -18.20
C LYS A 20 -9.03 0.88 -16.89
N MET A 21 -8.20 0.88 -15.84
CA MET A 21 -8.57 0.40 -14.50
C MET A 21 -7.70 1.02 -13.40
N CYS A 22 -8.01 0.80 -12.12
CA CYS A 22 -7.19 1.25 -10.99
C CYS A 22 -6.14 0.20 -10.57
N MET A 23 -5.08 0.62 -9.88
CA MET A 23 -4.03 -0.32 -9.45
C MET A 23 -4.54 -1.31 -8.39
N SER A 24 -5.37 -0.87 -7.45
CA SER A 24 -6.00 -1.76 -6.45
C SER A 24 -6.87 -2.86 -7.09
N GLU A 25 -7.57 -2.55 -8.18
CA GLU A 25 -8.34 -3.53 -8.96
C GLU A 25 -7.40 -4.50 -9.68
N TYR A 26 -6.32 -3.98 -10.27
CA TYR A 26 -5.34 -4.78 -10.99
C TYR A 26 -4.68 -5.84 -10.10
N VAL A 27 -4.21 -5.45 -8.90
CA VAL A 27 -3.61 -6.38 -7.95
C VAL A 27 -4.62 -7.36 -7.35
N LYS A 28 -5.88 -6.94 -7.17
CA LYS A 28 -6.96 -7.84 -6.71
C LYS A 28 -7.24 -8.93 -7.73
N GLU A 29 -7.36 -8.56 -9.01
CA GLU A 29 -7.54 -9.50 -10.12
C GLU A 29 -6.32 -10.40 -10.28
N LEU A 30 -5.10 -9.86 -10.16
CA LEU A 30 -3.88 -10.67 -10.19
C LEU A 30 -3.90 -11.71 -9.07
N GLY A 31 -4.17 -11.30 -7.84
CA GLY A 31 -4.32 -12.20 -6.70
C GLY A 31 -5.40 -13.27 -6.89
N ALA A 32 -6.51 -12.94 -7.56
CA ALA A 32 -7.57 -13.90 -7.87
C ALA A 32 -7.17 -14.95 -8.91
N THR A 33 -6.18 -14.64 -9.77
CA THR A 33 -5.65 -15.57 -10.77
C THR A 33 -4.53 -16.47 -10.27
N LEU A 34 -3.89 -16.12 -9.16
CA LEU A 34 -2.86 -16.94 -8.55
C LEU A 34 -3.50 -18.18 -7.89
N ASP A 35 -2.86 -19.33 -8.05
CA ASP A 35 -3.18 -20.55 -7.30
C ASP A 35 -1.99 -20.91 -6.38
N ASP A 36 -1.61 -19.94 -5.55
CA ASP A 36 -0.47 -20.06 -4.65
C ASP A 36 -0.84 -19.52 -3.27
N LYS A 37 -1.00 -20.45 -2.32
CA LYS A 37 -1.34 -20.13 -0.93
C LYS A 37 -0.21 -19.45 -0.15
N SER A 38 1.01 -19.42 -0.70
CA SER A 38 2.12 -18.64 -0.12
C SER A 38 2.07 -17.15 -0.53
N SER A 39 1.24 -16.79 -1.51
CA SER A 39 1.15 -15.42 -2.02
C SER A 39 0.30 -14.52 -1.11
N PHE A 40 0.84 -13.35 -0.79
CA PHE A 40 0.12 -12.27 -0.11
C PHE A 40 -1.13 -11.82 -0.91
N LEU A 41 -0.98 -11.61 -2.22
CA LEU A 41 -2.08 -11.14 -3.08
C LEU A 41 -3.20 -12.18 -3.21
N TYR A 42 -2.87 -13.47 -3.16
CA TYR A 42 -3.88 -14.55 -3.13
C TYR A 42 -4.84 -14.38 -1.95
N TRP A 43 -4.29 -14.25 -0.74
CA TRP A 43 -5.09 -14.11 0.47
C TRP A 43 -5.81 -12.76 0.54
N CYS A 44 -5.17 -11.66 0.11
CA CYS A 44 -5.84 -10.36 0.05
C CYS A 44 -7.07 -10.40 -0.86
N SER A 45 -6.95 -11.00 -2.05
CA SER A 45 -8.07 -11.10 -3.00
C SER A 45 -9.23 -11.94 -2.45
N ARG A 46 -8.94 -13.10 -1.84
CA ARG A 46 -9.96 -14.02 -1.27
C ARG A 46 -10.68 -13.43 -0.05
N ASN A 47 -10.00 -12.61 0.74
CA ASN A 47 -10.57 -11.98 1.93
C ASN A 47 -11.09 -10.55 1.67
N SER A 48 -11.15 -10.12 0.41
CA SER A 48 -11.56 -8.76 0.02
C SER A 48 -10.76 -7.65 0.72
N ILE A 49 -9.47 -7.89 0.97
CA ILE A 49 -8.54 -6.91 1.54
C ILE A 49 -7.93 -6.12 0.37
N PRO A 50 -8.19 -4.80 0.27
CA PRO A 50 -7.65 -3.97 -0.80
C PRO A 50 -6.15 -3.74 -0.59
N VAL A 51 -5.41 -3.66 -1.69
CA VAL A 51 -3.96 -3.38 -1.71
C VAL A 51 -3.73 -2.18 -2.61
N PHE A 52 -3.19 -1.10 -2.06
CA PHE A 52 -2.89 0.13 -2.79
C PHE A 52 -1.38 0.24 -3.01
N VAL A 53 -0.97 0.52 -4.26
CA VAL A 53 0.44 0.63 -4.64
C VAL A 53 0.65 1.93 -5.43
N PRO A 54 0.86 3.07 -4.74
CA PRO A 54 0.93 4.37 -5.41
C PRO A 54 2.11 4.51 -6.38
N GLY A 55 3.20 3.79 -6.11
CA GLY A 55 4.43 3.79 -6.90
C GLY A 55 4.61 2.55 -7.77
N PHE A 56 3.53 1.96 -8.32
CA PHE A 56 3.61 0.66 -9.03
C PHE A 56 4.54 0.64 -10.25
N VAL A 57 4.85 1.81 -10.82
CA VAL A 57 5.75 1.95 -11.98
C VAL A 57 7.22 1.74 -11.63
N ASP A 58 7.58 1.85 -10.36
CA ASP A 58 8.97 1.72 -9.88
C ASP A 58 9.30 0.26 -9.55
N GLY A 59 9.43 -0.56 -10.60
CA GLY A 59 9.80 -1.97 -10.48
C GLY A 59 9.45 -2.77 -11.73
N ALA A 60 9.66 -4.09 -11.68
CA ALA A 60 9.43 -4.99 -12.82
C ALA A 60 8.00 -4.93 -13.39
N MET A 61 6.99 -4.59 -12.57
CA MET A 61 5.64 -4.35 -13.06
C MET A 61 5.61 -3.16 -14.03
N GLY A 62 6.26 -2.04 -13.69
CA GLY A 62 6.38 -0.86 -14.54
C GLY A 62 7.03 -1.17 -15.88
N ASP A 63 8.10 -1.96 -15.89
CA ASP A 63 8.75 -2.41 -17.13
C ASP A 63 7.78 -3.21 -18.01
N HIS A 64 6.97 -4.10 -17.43
CA HIS A 64 5.99 -4.85 -18.19
C HIS A 64 4.88 -3.94 -18.75
N PHE A 65 4.44 -2.93 -18.00
CA PHE A 65 3.53 -1.88 -18.52
C PHE A 65 4.14 -1.10 -19.67
N TYR A 66 5.43 -0.77 -19.59
CA TYR A 66 6.16 -0.14 -20.67
C TYR A 66 6.15 -1.02 -21.92
N PHE A 67 6.60 -2.28 -21.82
CA PHE A 67 6.67 -3.21 -22.96
C PHE A 67 5.30 -3.55 -23.55
N PHE A 68 4.30 -3.83 -22.71
CA PHE A 68 2.95 -4.20 -23.16
C PHE A 68 2.28 -3.09 -23.98
N ASN A 69 2.54 -1.83 -23.64
CA ASN A 69 1.95 -0.68 -24.31
C ASN A 69 2.71 -0.23 -25.56
N GLN A 70 3.89 -0.78 -25.86
CA GLN A 70 4.63 -0.44 -27.07
C GLN A 70 3.84 -0.85 -28.32
N GLY A 71 3.78 0.06 -29.30
CA GLY A 71 3.12 -0.18 -30.58
C GLY A 71 1.58 -0.24 -30.53
N LYS A 72 0.95 -0.13 -29.35
CA LYS A 72 -0.51 -0.10 -29.22
C LYS A 72 -1.08 1.31 -29.41
N ARG A 73 -2.14 1.43 -30.21
CA ARG A 73 -2.90 2.68 -30.40
C ARG A 73 -3.65 3.07 -29.12
N GLU A 74 -4.25 2.07 -28.48
CA GLU A 74 -4.96 2.19 -27.20
C GLU A 74 -4.15 1.43 -26.14
N LYS A 75 -3.81 2.12 -25.06
CA LYS A 75 -2.92 1.62 -24.02
C LYS A 75 -3.72 1.05 -22.86
N LEU A 76 -3.15 0.08 -22.15
CA LEU A 76 -3.60 -0.22 -20.78
C LEU A 76 -3.14 0.92 -19.86
N VAL A 77 -4.11 1.60 -19.27
CA VAL A 77 -3.93 2.76 -18.40
C VAL A 77 -4.36 2.39 -16.99
N ILE A 78 -3.43 2.61 -16.05
CA ILE A 78 -3.73 2.56 -14.62
C ILE A 78 -4.09 3.97 -14.16
N ASP A 79 -5.35 4.17 -13.75
CA ASP A 79 -5.83 5.44 -13.22
C ASP A 79 -5.51 5.55 -11.73
N GLN A 80 -4.31 6.08 -11.44
CA GLN A 80 -3.87 6.25 -10.06
C GLN A 80 -4.70 7.29 -9.30
N ALA A 81 -5.27 8.30 -9.99
CA ALA A 81 -6.08 9.33 -9.35
C ALA A 81 -7.40 8.75 -8.82
N ALA A 82 -8.07 7.92 -9.63
CA ALA A 82 -9.24 7.17 -9.18
C ALA A 82 -8.91 6.18 -8.04
N ASP A 83 -7.71 5.59 -8.05
CA ASP A 83 -7.25 4.69 -7.00
C ASP A 83 -7.02 5.40 -5.66
N VAL A 84 -6.50 6.63 -5.68
CA VAL A 84 -6.37 7.47 -4.48
C VAL A 84 -7.74 7.82 -3.89
N THR A 85 -8.74 8.14 -4.72
CA THR A 85 -10.11 8.39 -4.23
C THR A 85 -10.64 7.17 -3.48
N LYS A 86 -10.51 5.96 -4.05
CA LYS A 86 -10.94 4.72 -3.39
C LYS A 86 -10.24 4.49 -2.05
N PHE A 87 -8.93 4.76 -1.98
CA PHE A 87 -8.18 4.64 -0.73
C PHE A 87 -8.66 5.63 0.33
N TYR A 88 -8.91 6.88 -0.06
CA TYR A 88 -9.36 7.93 0.84
C TYR A 88 -10.75 7.62 1.38
N ASP A 89 -11.67 7.21 0.51
CA ASP A 89 -13.03 6.81 0.92
C ASP A 89 -12.99 5.69 1.97
N GLN A 90 -12.07 4.73 1.85
CA GLN A 90 -11.93 3.65 2.84
C GLN A 90 -11.38 4.10 4.19
N ILE A 91 -10.47 5.09 4.21
CA ILE A 91 -9.92 5.64 5.45
C ILE A 91 -10.92 6.54 6.15
N LEU A 92 -11.76 7.27 5.40
CA LEU A 92 -12.69 8.25 5.93
C LEU A 92 -13.94 7.64 6.58
N GLN A 93 -14.32 6.42 6.20
CA GLN A 93 -15.55 5.77 6.66
C GLN A 93 -15.53 5.30 8.14
N PRO A 94 -14.46 4.70 8.68
CA PRO A 94 -14.49 4.14 10.03
C PRO A 94 -14.34 5.18 11.14
N ASP A 95 -15.07 4.96 12.25
CA ASP A 95 -14.98 5.78 13.47
C ASP A 95 -13.56 5.85 14.03
N LYS A 96 -12.84 4.71 14.00
CA LYS A 96 -11.45 4.59 14.45
C LYS A 96 -10.60 3.92 13.39
N VAL A 97 -9.40 4.47 13.14
CA VAL A 97 -8.42 3.92 12.22
C VAL A 97 -7.06 3.86 12.90
N GLY A 98 -6.43 2.68 12.85
CA GLY A 98 -5.07 2.46 13.31
C GLY A 98 -4.12 2.16 12.15
N GLY A 99 -2.85 2.54 12.29
CA GLY A 99 -1.81 2.24 11.31
C GLY A 99 -0.69 1.38 11.88
N VAL A 100 -0.38 0.26 11.24
CA VAL A 100 0.87 -0.49 11.46
C VAL A 100 1.78 -0.22 10.28
N ILE A 101 2.88 0.50 10.51
CA ILE A 101 3.77 1.00 9.48
C ILE A 101 5.14 0.35 9.66
N LEU A 102 5.52 -0.47 8.68
CA LEU A 102 6.82 -1.12 8.61
C LEU A 102 7.67 -0.38 7.59
N GLY A 103 8.74 0.27 8.05
CA GLY A 103 9.61 1.14 7.26
C GLY A 103 9.08 2.57 7.11
N GLY A 104 9.31 3.16 5.94
CA GLY A 104 9.02 4.57 5.65
C GLY A 104 8.53 4.81 4.22
N GLY A 105 8.97 5.92 3.62
CA GLY A 105 8.72 6.22 2.20
C GLY A 105 7.24 6.43 1.85
N ILE A 106 6.90 6.04 0.61
CA ILE A 106 5.56 6.28 0.05
C ILE A 106 4.46 5.56 0.81
N ALA A 107 4.71 4.35 1.33
CA ALA A 107 3.72 3.58 2.08
C ALA A 107 3.33 4.30 3.38
N LYS A 108 4.33 4.75 4.16
CA LYS A 108 4.10 5.58 5.36
C LYS A 108 3.35 6.86 4.99
N HIS A 109 3.86 7.61 4.00
CA HIS A 109 3.27 8.90 3.61
C HIS A 109 1.82 8.76 3.16
N HIS A 110 1.53 7.76 2.33
CA HIS A 110 0.21 7.60 1.74
C HIS A 110 -0.84 7.34 2.83
N LEU A 111 -0.55 6.42 3.76
CA LEU A 111 -1.44 6.11 4.89
C LEU A 111 -1.70 7.31 5.79
N ILE A 112 -0.65 7.92 6.33
CA ILE A 112 -0.82 9.02 7.30
C ILE A 112 -1.29 10.32 6.61
N GLY A 113 -1.01 10.49 5.32
CA GLY A 113 -1.46 11.62 4.52
C GLY A 113 -2.97 11.57 4.26
N ALA A 114 -3.51 10.39 3.92
CA ALA A 114 -4.95 10.20 3.80
C ALA A 114 -5.68 10.44 5.13
N ALA A 115 -5.06 10.06 6.24
CA ALA A 115 -5.63 10.23 7.57
C ALA A 115 -5.82 11.71 7.98
N ILE A 116 -5.13 12.68 7.35
CA ILE A 116 -5.31 14.12 7.64
C ILE A 116 -6.78 14.53 7.50
N LEU A 117 -7.49 13.96 6.53
CA LEU A 117 -8.87 14.31 6.22
C LEU A 117 -9.88 13.85 7.29
N ARG A 118 -9.44 13.04 8.26
CA ARG A 118 -10.22 12.57 9.42
C ARG A 118 -9.58 12.94 10.76
N ASP A 119 -8.82 14.03 10.77
CA ASP A 119 -8.05 14.53 11.92
C ASP A 119 -6.94 13.59 12.40
N GLY A 120 -6.45 12.73 11.53
CA GLY A 120 -5.34 11.81 11.79
C GLY A 120 -5.76 10.40 12.19
N LEU A 121 -4.79 9.50 12.31
CA LEU A 121 -5.02 8.16 12.84
C LEU A 121 -5.26 8.21 14.35
N ASP A 122 -6.10 7.30 14.84
CA ASP A 122 -6.41 7.14 16.27
C ASP A 122 -5.29 6.40 17.01
N TYR A 123 -4.62 5.47 16.33
CA TYR A 123 -3.50 4.68 16.85
C TYR A 123 -2.42 4.48 15.78
N ALA A 124 -1.16 4.38 16.19
CA ALA A 124 -0.08 4.10 15.25
C ALA A 124 1.07 3.29 15.88
N VAL A 125 1.57 2.31 15.13
CA VAL A 125 2.81 1.58 15.43
C VAL A 125 3.75 1.78 14.26
N TYR A 126 4.88 2.44 14.49
CA TYR A 126 5.94 2.59 13.49
C TYR A 126 7.08 1.63 13.85
N VAL A 127 7.52 0.81 12.91
CA VAL A 127 8.75 0.02 13.02
C VAL A 127 9.66 0.48 11.89
N SER A 128 10.75 1.18 12.21
CA SER A 128 11.60 1.81 11.18
C SER A 128 13.03 1.92 11.66
N THR A 129 13.96 1.88 10.71
CA THR A 129 15.38 2.19 10.92
C THR A 129 15.71 3.64 10.54
N GLY A 130 14.72 4.42 10.08
CA GLY A 130 14.90 5.82 9.71
C GLY A 130 15.24 6.70 10.91
N THR A 131 16.07 7.72 10.68
CA THR A 131 16.50 8.66 11.72
C THR A 131 15.93 10.05 11.48
N GLN A 132 15.63 10.78 12.54
CA GLN A 132 15.08 12.15 12.44
C GLN A 132 16.10 13.20 11.95
N TYR A 133 17.40 12.90 12.02
CA TYR A 133 18.46 13.91 11.80
C TYR A 133 18.58 14.38 10.34
N ASP A 134 18.04 13.62 9.39
CA ASP A 134 18.05 13.97 7.96
C ASP A 134 16.81 14.78 7.52
N GLY A 135 15.87 15.03 8.44
CA GLY A 135 14.61 15.73 8.14
C GLY A 135 13.68 14.97 7.20
N SER A 136 13.90 13.66 7.01
CA SER A 136 13.08 12.83 6.13
C SER A 136 11.76 12.44 6.78
N LEU A 137 10.71 12.33 5.95
CA LEU A 137 9.44 11.77 6.41
C LEU A 137 9.58 10.30 6.86
N SER A 138 10.54 9.56 6.30
CA SER A 138 10.81 8.17 6.71
C SER A 138 11.27 8.10 8.17
N GLY A 139 12.16 8.99 8.59
CA GLY A 139 12.66 9.09 9.96
C GLY A 139 11.81 9.92 10.92
N ALA A 140 10.83 10.67 10.41
CA ALA A 140 9.94 11.51 11.22
C ALA A 140 9.22 10.70 12.32
N LEU A 141 9.38 11.12 13.58
CA LEU A 141 8.74 10.52 14.75
C LEU A 141 7.22 10.82 14.78
N PRO A 142 6.41 10.03 15.50
CA PRO A 142 4.98 10.28 15.66
C PRO A 142 4.63 11.70 16.12
N LYS A 143 5.49 12.32 16.94
CA LYS A 143 5.33 13.71 17.39
C LYS A 143 5.21 14.70 16.22
N GLU A 144 5.98 14.50 15.16
CA GLU A 144 5.89 15.33 13.96
C GLU A 144 4.59 15.06 13.21
N ALA A 145 4.15 13.80 13.12
CA ALA A 145 2.89 13.49 12.47
C ALA A 145 1.69 14.17 13.17
N VAL A 146 1.72 14.33 14.49
CA VAL A 146 0.71 15.10 15.25
C VAL A 146 0.71 16.58 14.86
N SER A 147 1.87 17.21 14.66
CA SER A 147 1.91 18.64 14.27
C SER A 147 1.28 18.92 12.91
N TRP A 148 1.16 17.89 12.06
CA TRP A 148 0.55 17.95 10.74
C TRP A 148 -0.88 17.38 10.69
N ASN A 149 -1.50 17.11 11.85
CA ASN A 149 -2.82 16.48 11.95
C ASN A 149 -2.89 15.09 11.25
N LYS A 150 -1.75 14.42 11.10
CA LYS A 150 -1.65 13.06 10.52
C LYS A 150 -1.92 11.98 11.58
N LEU A 151 -1.75 12.31 12.86
CA LEU A 151 -2.10 11.52 14.04
C LEU A 151 -2.88 12.40 15.02
N LYS A 152 -3.90 11.84 15.68
CA LYS A 152 -4.73 12.57 16.66
C LYS A 152 -3.98 12.87 17.96
N ASP A 153 -3.30 11.87 18.49
CA ASP A 153 -2.64 11.95 19.80
C ASP A 153 -1.35 11.14 19.81
N GLN A 154 -0.26 11.78 20.25
CA GLN A 154 1.05 11.14 20.36
C GLN A 154 1.02 9.97 21.37
N ARG A 155 0.16 10.02 22.40
CA ARG A 155 0.06 8.99 23.45
C ARG A 155 -0.43 7.64 22.91
N ASN A 156 -1.12 7.64 21.78
CA ASN A 156 -1.63 6.44 21.12
C ASN A 156 -0.70 5.95 20.00
N ALA A 157 0.52 6.50 19.92
CA ALA A 157 1.50 6.16 18.91
C ALA A 157 2.82 5.71 19.53
N VAL A 158 3.40 4.65 18.96
CA VAL A 158 4.73 4.16 19.34
C VAL A 158 5.62 4.07 18.10
N ALA A 159 6.88 4.47 18.27
CA ALA A 159 7.94 4.27 17.29
C ALA A 159 8.97 3.30 17.85
N ILE A 160 9.20 2.22 17.13
CA ILE A 160 10.19 1.20 17.43
C ILE A 160 11.33 1.37 16.43
N GLU A 161 12.45 1.86 16.94
CA GLU A 161 13.70 2.02 16.18
C GLU A 161 14.40 0.67 16.06
N ALA A 162 13.97 -0.12 15.08
CA ALA A 162 14.51 -1.47 14.86
C ALA A 162 14.26 -1.92 13.41
N GLU A 163 14.98 -2.97 13.03
CA GLU A 163 14.75 -3.66 11.77
C GLU A 163 13.46 -4.50 11.86
N ALA A 164 12.62 -4.44 10.81
CA ALA A 164 11.28 -5.00 10.82
C ALA A 164 11.27 -6.53 10.86
N THR A 165 12.21 -7.21 10.21
CA THR A 165 12.31 -8.68 10.26
C THR A 165 12.62 -9.23 11.65
N LEU A 166 13.24 -8.42 12.54
CA LEU A 166 13.45 -8.80 13.93
C LEU A 166 12.18 -8.64 14.78
N VAL A 167 11.51 -7.49 14.67
CA VAL A 167 10.45 -7.10 15.61
C VAL A 167 9.06 -7.51 15.12
N PHE A 168 8.78 -7.37 13.82
CA PHE A 168 7.44 -7.61 13.29
C PHE A 168 6.93 -9.04 13.50
N PRO A 169 7.74 -10.10 13.36
CA PRO A 169 7.29 -11.46 13.67
C PRO A 169 6.85 -11.62 15.14
N LEU A 170 7.53 -10.96 16.08
CA LEU A 170 7.16 -11.00 17.51
C LEU A 170 5.85 -10.24 17.77
N LEU A 171 5.66 -9.07 17.15
CA LEU A 171 4.42 -8.31 17.22
C LEU A 171 3.24 -9.06 16.61
N ALA A 172 3.43 -9.61 15.41
CA ALA A 172 2.42 -10.40 14.71
C ALA A 172 2.04 -11.65 15.52
N TRP A 173 3.02 -12.35 16.10
CA TRP A 173 2.75 -13.47 16.99
C TRP A 173 1.93 -13.02 18.22
N ALA A 174 2.31 -11.93 18.88
CA ALA A 174 1.58 -11.41 20.02
C ALA A 174 0.13 -11.03 19.68
N TRP A 175 -0.12 -10.32 18.57
CA TRP A 175 -1.46 -9.88 18.18
C TRP A 175 -2.40 -11.02 17.79
N VAL A 176 -1.88 -12.13 17.28
CA VAL A 176 -2.70 -13.29 16.88
C VAL A 176 -2.98 -14.22 18.06
N ASN A 177 -2.18 -14.17 19.13
CA ASN A 177 -2.26 -15.11 20.26
C ASN A 177 -2.72 -14.48 21.59
N LEU A 178 -2.95 -13.16 21.64
CA LEU A 178 -3.55 -12.43 22.76
C LEU A 178 -5.05 -12.24 22.53
#